data_AF-A0A7C5N749-F1
#
_entry.id   AF-A0A7C5N749-F1
#
_cell.length_a   1.000
_cell.length_b   1.000
_cell.length_c   1.000
_cell.angle_alpha   90.00
_cell.angle_beta   90.00
_cell.angle_gamma   90.00
#
_symmetry.space_group_name_H-M   'P 1'
#
loop_
_entity.id
_entity.type
_entity.pdbx_description
1 polymer ?
#
loop_
_entity_poly.entity_id
_entity_poly.type
_entity_poly.pdbx_seq_one_letter_code
_entity_poly.pdbx_strand_id
1 'polypeptide(L)'
;MLPDTDQILVVDDEANLRKVLAAQLGRDGYEVHTAEDGEAALAFLRQHHVDLVITDLRMPKLGGMDLLRSALREQPDLPVIILTAHGTVDTAVEALKTGAFDYISKPFDKDEVRLIVDKALKTRALASRDASRHQPPSGPMPPDATGARFGIIGKSAAIADLYAIIDKVADTPSTVLVTGESGTGKELVARALHEESSRAERPFIKVNCAAIPSTLMESELFGHEKGAFTGAVSSKPGRFELADGGTLFLDEIAEIPPEMQVKLLRVLQ
;
A
#
# COMPACT_ATOMS: atom_id res chain seq x y z
N MET A 1 17.87 -20.79 -13.83
CA MET A 1 17.32 -20.67 -12.47
C MET A 1 15.87 -21.04 -12.58
N LEU A 2 15.40 -22.02 -11.79
CA LEU A 2 13.97 -22.35 -11.73
C LEU A 2 13.21 -21.07 -11.35
N PRO A 3 12.00 -20.83 -11.88
CA PRO A 3 11.18 -19.73 -11.39
C PRO A 3 10.91 -20.00 -9.90
N ASP A 4 11.34 -19.10 -9.02
CA ASP A 4 10.94 -19.13 -7.61
C ASP A 4 9.41 -19.12 -7.61
N THR A 5 8.84 -20.21 -7.09
CA THR A 5 7.39 -20.35 -6.99
C THR A 5 6.96 -19.61 -5.74
N ASP A 6 6.10 -18.60 -5.87
CA ASP A 6 5.67 -17.80 -4.72
C ASP A 6 5.03 -18.69 -3.64
N GLN A 7 5.49 -18.52 -2.40
CA GLN A 7 5.03 -19.32 -1.25
C GLN A 7 3.89 -18.62 -0.52
N ILE A 8 2.72 -19.26 -0.43
CA ILE A 8 1.54 -18.71 0.24
C ILE A 8 1.25 -19.49 1.51
N LEU A 9 1.09 -18.80 2.63
CA LEU A 9 0.63 -19.39 3.89
C LEU A 9 -0.85 -19.12 4.10
N VAL A 10 -1.66 -20.18 4.12
CA VAL A 10 -3.10 -20.13 4.43
C VAL A 10 -3.33 -20.51 5.89
N VAL A 11 -3.99 -19.64 6.65
CA VAL A 11 -4.25 -19.80 8.08
C VAL A 11 -5.74 -19.70 8.35
N ASP A 12 -6.35 -20.79 8.78
CA ASP A 12 -7.80 -20.85 9.03
C ASP A 12 -8.07 -22.08 9.92
N ASP A 13 -9.00 -22.01 10.86
CA ASP A 13 -9.29 -23.14 11.75
C ASP A 13 -10.19 -24.19 11.06
N GLU A 14 -10.94 -23.81 10.03
CA GLU A 14 -11.75 -24.71 9.23
C GLU A 14 -10.90 -25.55 8.26
N ALA A 15 -10.65 -26.80 8.64
CA ALA A 15 -9.84 -27.72 7.84
C ALA A 15 -10.33 -27.92 6.39
N ASN A 16 -11.64 -27.88 6.15
CA ASN A 16 -12.21 -28.02 4.81
C ASN A 16 -11.91 -26.80 3.95
N LEU A 17 -12.08 -25.59 4.50
CA LEU A 17 -11.83 -24.36 3.77
C LEU A 17 -10.34 -24.21 3.43
N ARG A 18 -9.45 -24.51 4.38
CA ARG A 18 -7.99 -24.57 4.11
C ARG A 18 -7.65 -25.49 2.95
N LYS A 19 -8.20 -26.70 2.93
CA LYS A 19 -7.92 -27.67 1.86
C LYS A 19 -8.42 -27.18 0.51
N VAL A 20 -9.61 -26.58 0.46
CA VAL A 20 -10.18 -26.04 -0.78
C VAL A 20 -9.33 -24.89 -1.30
N LEU A 21 -9.01 -23.93 -0.44
CA LEU A 21 -8.22 -22.75 -0.80
C LEU A 21 -6.79 -23.14 -1.22
N ALA A 22 -6.15 -24.05 -0.49
CA ALA A 22 -4.83 -24.56 -0.85
C ALA A 22 -4.83 -25.31 -2.18
N ALA A 23 -5.85 -26.14 -2.45
CA ALA A 23 -5.98 -26.83 -3.72
C ALA A 23 -6.25 -25.86 -4.89
N GLN A 24 -7.00 -24.78 -4.66
CA GLN A 24 -7.25 -23.75 -5.67
C GLN A 24 -5.98 -22.98 -6.01
N LEU A 25 -5.27 -22.47 -4.99
CA LEU A 25 -4.02 -21.72 -5.17
C LEU A 25 -2.91 -22.61 -5.76
N GLY A 26 -2.83 -23.88 -5.36
CA GLY A 26 -1.89 -24.83 -5.94
C GLY A 26 -2.14 -25.10 -7.43
N ARG A 27 -3.41 -25.13 -7.87
CA ARG A 27 -3.73 -25.22 -9.31
C ARG A 27 -3.36 -23.95 -10.08
N ASP A 28 -3.36 -22.82 -9.41
CA ASP A 28 -3.00 -21.53 -9.99
C ASP A 28 -1.45 -21.33 -10.04
N GLY A 29 -0.69 -22.30 -9.52
CA GLY A 29 0.76 -22.39 -9.67
C GLY A 29 1.58 -22.00 -8.44
N TYR A 30 0.94 -21.80 -7.28
CA TYR A 30 1.61 -21.38 -6.05
C TYR A 30 2.03 -22.57 -5.17
N GLU A 31 3.09 -22.39 -4.39
CA GLU A 31 3.44 -23.33 -3.32
C GLU A 31 2.66 -22.94 -2.06
N VAL A 32 1.77 -23.81 -1.59
CA VAL A 32 0.85 -23.46 -0.50
C VAL A 32 1.18 -24.23 0.77
N HIS A 33 1.42 -23.50 1.84
CA HIS A 33 1.53 -24.01 3.20
C HIS A 33 0.26 -23.68 3.99
N THR A 34 -0.06 -24.50 4.99
CA THR A 34 -1.27 -24.31 5.81
C THR A 34 -0.97 -24.34 7.28
N ALA A 35 -1.59 -23.45 8.05
CA ALA A 35 -1.58 -23.46 9.51
C ALA A 35 -3.02 -23.47 10.06
N GLU A 36 -3.23 -23.98 11.27
CA GLU A 36 -4.56 -24.13 11.89
C GLU A 36 -4.97 -22.99 12.82
N ASP A 37 -4.00 -22.17 13.21
CA ASP A 37 -4.19 -21.01 14.05
C ASP A 37 -3.03 -20.02 13.86
N GLY A 38 -3.16 -18.83 14.44
CA GLY A 38 -2.14 -17.80 14.31
C GLY A 38 -0.81 -18.13 15.02
N GLU A 39 -0.79 -19.00 16.04
CA GLU A 39 0.46 -19.37 16.71
C GLU A 39 1.30 -20.29 15.80
N ALA A 40 0.66 -21.30 15.21
CA ALA A 40 1.28 -22.18 14.23
C ALA A 40 1.76 -21.40 13.00
N ALA A 41 0.97 -20.41 12.55
CA ALA A 41 1.35 -19.53 11.44
C ALA A 41 2.58 -18.69 11.79
N LEU A 42 2.61 -18.06 12.97
CA LEU A 42 3.75 -17.23 13.40
C LEU A 42 5.02 -18.07 13.59
N ALA A 43 4.89 -19.30 14.11
CA ALA A 43 6.00 -20.23 14.21
C ALA A 43 6.56 -20.60 12.83
N PHE A 44 5.68 -20.79 11.83
CA PHE A 44 6.06 -21.08 10.46
C PHE A 44 6.78 -19.90 9.80
N LEU A 45 6.25 -18.68 9.94
CA LEU A 45 6.83 -17.44 9.39
C LEU A 45 8.25 -17.16 9.90
N ARG A 46 8.62 -17.65 11.08
CA ARG A 46 9.97 -17.51 11.64
C ARG A 46 10.99 -18.49 11.07
N GLN A 47 10.53 -19.61 10.51
CA GLN A 47 11.39 -20.71 10.06
C GLN A 47 11.46 -20.81 8.53
N HIS A 48 10.45 -20.27 7.85
CA HIS A 48 10.27 -20.40 6.42
C HIS A 48 10.04 -19.02 5.78
N HIS A 49 10.49 -18.91 4.53
CA HIS A 49 10.14 -17.79 3.69
C HIS A 49 8.67 -17.91 3.27
N VAL A 50 7.92 -16.82 3.28
CA VAL A 50 6.52 -16.80 2.83
C VAL A 50 6.30 -15.51 2.07
N ASP A 51 5.73 -15.61 0.87
CA ASP A 51 5.44 -14.49 -0.03
C ASP A 51 4.13 -13.77 0.26
N LEU A 52 3.14 -14.50 0.76
CA LEU A 52 1.83 -13.97 1.09
C LEU A 52 1.20 -14.75 2.24
N VAL A 53 0.57 -14.05 3.17
CA VAL A 53 -0.28 -14.69 4.20
C VAL A 53 -1.74 -14.43 3.87
N ILE A 54 -2.55 -15.48 3.93
CA ILE A 54 -4.00 -15.41 3.87
C ILE A 54 -4.53 -15.98 5.18
N THR A 55 -5.21 -15.18 6.00
CA THR A 55 -5.63 -15.58 7.35
C THR A 55 -7.11 -15.37 7.61
N ASP A 56 -7.76 -16.24 8.38
CA ASP A 56 -9.04 -15.87 9.00
C ASP A 56 -8.84 -14.82 10.09
N LEU A 57 -9.81 -13.93 10.21
CA LEU A 57 -9.90 -12.96 11.29
C LEU A 57 -10.10 -13.65 12.64
N ARG A 58 -10.97 -14.67 12.70
CA ARG A 58 -11.33 -15.37 13.94
C ARG A 58 -10.81 -16.80 13.90
N MET A 59 -9.86 -17.09 14.78
CA MET A 59 -9.25 -18.40 14.94
C MET A 59 -8.95 -18.63 16.43
N PRO A 60 -8.83 -19.88 16.89
CA PRO A 60 -8.39 -20.17 18.25
C PRO A 60 -6.96 -19.71 18.50
N LYS A 61 -6.60 -19.55 19.78
CA LYS A 61 -5.30 -19.06 20.24
C LYS A 61 -5.01 -17.62 19.78
N LEU A 62 -4.31 -17.45 18.66
CA LEU A 62 -3.96 -16.15 18.09
C LEU A 62 -4.87 -15.86 16.89
N GLY A 63 -5.66 -14.80 16.98
CA GLY A 63 -6.57 -14.36 15.89
C GLY A 63 -5.84 -13.66 14.75
N GLY A 64 -6.54 -13.47 13.62
CA GLY A 64 -5.96 -12.90 12.40
C GLY A 64 -5.43 -11.47 12.56
N MET A 65 -6.07 -10.63 13.38
CA MET A 65 -5.58 -9.27 13.66
C MET A 65 -4.26 -9.27 14.44
N ASP A 66 -4.11 -10.19 15.39
CA ASP A 66 -2.90 -10.27 16.21
C ASP A 66 -1.76 -10.95 15.43
N LEU A 67 -2.10 -11.90 14.56
CA LEU A 67 -1.19 -12.43 13.55
C LEU A 67 -0.70 -11.33 12.62
N LEU A 68 -1.60 -10.52 12.04
CA LEU A 68 -1.26 -9.37 11.19
C LEU A 68 -0.27 -8.43 11.89
N ARG A 69 -0.60 -7.99 13.11
CA ARG A 69 0.26 -7.10 13.90
C ARG A 69 1.63 -7.70 14.19
N SER A 70 1.71 -9.02 14.35
CA SER A 70 2.98 -9.70 14.67
C SER A 70 3.81 -9.93 13.40
N ALA A 71 3.16 -10.35 12.32
CA ALA A 71 3.78 -10.56 11.01
C ALA A 71 4.39 -9.27 10.46
N LEU A 72 3.65 -8.15 10.49
CA LEU A 72 4.16 -6.85 10.02
C LEU A 72 5.26 -6.25 10.91
N ARG A 73 5.33 -6.64 12.19
CA ARG A 73 6.43 -6.25 13.07
C ARG A 73 7.74 -6.96 12.72
N GLU A 74 7.66 -8.21 12.28
CA GLU A 74 8.83 -9.01 11.88
C GLU A 74 9.20 -8.78 10.40
N GLN A 75 8.20 -8.60 9.53
CA GLN A 75 8.34 -8.37 8.08
C GLN A 75 7.33 -7.30 7.60
N PRO A 76 7.70 -6.00 7.61
CA PRO A 76 6.80 -4.92 7.26
C PRO A 76 6.23 -4.99 5.83
N ASP A 77 6.97 -5.60 4.91
CA ASP A 77 6.62 -5.71 3.49
C ASP A 77 5.85 -7.01 3.16
N LEU A 78 5.57 -7.86 4.16
CA LEU A 78 4.82 -9.10 3.96
C LEU A 78 3.33 -8.76 3.74
N PRO A 79 2.76 -8.98 2.54
CA PRO A 79 1.33 -8.78 2.34
C PRO A 79 0.55 -9.82 3.15
N VAL A 80 -0.49 -9.34 3.83
CA VAL A 80 -1.42 -10.17 4.61
C VAL A 80 -2.85 -9.87 4.15
N ILE A 81 -3.55 -10.87 3.65
CA ILE A 81 -4.97 -10.81 3.27
C ILE A 81 -5.80 -11.44 4.38
N ILE A 82 -6.86 -10.76 4.81
CA ILE A 82 -7.80 -11.31 5.79
C ILE A 82 -9.05 -11.84 5.09
N LEU A 83 -9.43 -13.09 5.37
CA LEU A 83 -10.67 -13.72 4.89
C LEU A 83 -11.62 -13.97 6.07
N THR A 84 -12.85 -13.49 6.10
CA THR A 84 -13.72 -13.83 7.25
C THR A 84 -15.22 -13.86 6.98
N ALA A 85 -15.93 -14.78 7.64
CA ALA A 85 -17.39 -14.86 7.65
C ALA A 85 -18.02 -13.97 8.75
N HIS A 86 -17.21 -13.45 9.68
CA HIS A 86 -17.67 -12.69 10.85
C HIS A 86 -17.16 -11.25 10.85
N GLY A 87 -16.96 -10.75 9.65
CA GLY A 87 -16.53 -9.40 9.41
C GLY A 87 -17.60 -8.36 9.66
N THR A 88 -17.24 -7.29 10.35
CA THR A 88 -18.00 -6.03 10.30
C THR A 88 -17.22 -5.02 9.46
N VAL A 89 -17.89 -3.95 9.05
CA VAL A 89 -17.22 -2.80 8.40
C VAL A 89 -16.09 -2.29 9.30
N ASP A 90 -16.31 -2.25 10.62
CA ASP A 90 -15.32 -1.78 11.58
C ASP A 90 -14.06 -2.67 11.60
N THR A 91 -14.21 -4.00 11.58
CA THR A 91 -13.05 -4.92 11.57
C THR A 91 -12.31 -4.89 10.24
N ALA A 92 -13.02 -4.69 9.13
CA ALA A 92 -12.39 -4.50 7.82
C ALA A 92 -11.55 -3.22 7.79
N VAL A 93 -12.11 -2.12 8.30
CA VAL A 93 -11.41 -0.84 8.42
C VAL A 93 -10.21 -0.95 9.36
N GLU A 94 -10.34 -1.65 10.48
CA GLU A 94 -9.24 -1.87 11.43
C GLU A 94 -8.11 -2.70 10.80
N ALA A 95 -8.44 -3.77 10.07
CA ALA A 95 -7.47 -4.59 9.34
C ALA A 95 -6.64 -3.77 8.36
N LEU A 96 -7.31 -2.98 7.50
CA LEU A 96 -6.65 -2.13 6.51
C LEU A 96 -5.79 -1.04 7.19
N LYS A 97 -6.27 -0.41 8.26
CA LYS A 97 -5.50 0.57 9.05
C LYS A 97 -4.25 -0.03 9.69
N THR A 98 -4.31 -1.31 10.06
CA THR A 98 -3.20 -2.03 10.68
C THR A 98 -2.14 -2.44 9.66
N GLY A 99 -2.44 -2.36 8.36
CA GLY A 99 -1.54 -2.70 7.27
C GLY A 99 -1.86 -4.01 6.56
N ALA A 100 -3.07 -4.56 6.73
CA ALA A 100 -3.52 -5.65 5.87
C ALA A 100 -3.51 -5.18 4.41
N PHE A 101 -3.06 -6.05 3.52
CA PHE A 101 -3.03 -5.79 2.09
C PHE A 101 -4.45 -5.69 1.53
N ASP A 102 -5.32 -6.62 1.94
CA ASP A 102 -6.73 -6.62 1.56
C ASP A 102 -7.58 -7.37 2.59
N TYR A 103 -8.90 -7.22 2.45
CA TYR A 103 -9.90 -7.82 3.31
C TYR A 103 -11.05 -8.36 2.46
N ILE A 104 -11.32 -9.67 2.56
CA ILE A 104 -12.35 -10.35 1.79
C ILE A 104 -13.36 -10.99 2.75
N SER A 105 -14.64 -10.75 2.50
CA SER A 105 -15.73 -11.38 3.27
C SER A 105 -16.08 -12.75 2.71
N LYS A 106 -16.29 -13.74 3.57
CA LYS A 106 -16.85 -15.04 3.19
C LYS A 106 -18.38 -14.91 3.05
N PRO A 107 -19.03 -15.49 2.02
CA PRO A 107 -18.43 -16.29 0.96
C PRO A 107 -17.71 -15.42 -0.09
N PHE A 108 -16.58 -15.92 -0.58
CA PHE A 108 -15.76 -15.26 -1.61
C PHE A 108 -15.77 -16.03 -2.92
N ASP A 109 -15.54 -15.33 -4.02
CA ASP A 109 -15.38 -15.96 -5.33
C ASP A 109 -13.91 -16.36 -5.60
N LYS A 110 -13.69 -17.42 -6.37
CA LYS A 110 -12.32 -17.87 -6.70
C LYS A 110 -11.55 -16.79 -7.48
N ASP A 111 -12.21 -16.12 -8.41
CA ASP A 111 -11.58 -15.11 -9.26
C ASP A 111 -11.23 -13.85 -8.45
N GLU A 112 -12.03 -13.51 -7.44
CA GLU A 112 -11.75 -12.42 -6.50
C GLU A 112 -10.48 -12.69 -5.68
N VAL A 113 -10.37 -13.87 -5.06
CA VAL A 113 -9.15 -14.26 -4.32
C VAL A 113 -7.93 -14.26 -5.23
N ARG A 114 -8.06 -14.81 -6.44
CA ARG A 114 -6.96 -14.88 -7.40
C ARG A 114 -6.45 -13.49 -7.81
N LEU A 115 -7.37 -12.56 -8.07
CA LEU A 115 -7.01 -11.18 -8.44
C LEU A 115 -6.23 -10.48 -7.33
N ILE A 116 -6.68 -10.64 -6.08
CA ILE A 116 -6.06 -10.00 -4.93
C ILE A 116 -4.69 -10.63 -4.63
N VAL A 117 -4.58 -11.96 -4.72
CA VAL A 117 -3.31 -12.68 -4.58
C VAL A 117 -2.28 -12.22 -5.62
N ASP A 118 -2.67 -12.15 -6.90
CA ASP A 118 -1.78 -11.70 -7.98
C ASP A 118 -1.33 -10.24 -7.76
N LYS A 119 -2.25 -9.37 -7.32
CA LYS A 119 -1.92 -7.98 -6.97
C LYS A 119 -0.93 -7.91 -5.79
N ALA A 120 -1.15 -8.71 -4.74
CA ALA A 120 -0.32 -8.73 -3.54
C ALA A 120 1.11 -9.19 -3.84
N LEU A 121 1.25 -10.30 -4.57
CA LEU A 121 2.55 -10.84 -4.95
C LEU A 121 3.32 -9.90 -5.89
N LYS A 122 2.63 -9.26 -6.84
CA LYS A 122 3.24 -8.20 -7.68
C LYS A 122 3.74 -7.03 -6.85
N THR A 123 2.94 -6.52 -5.91
CA THR A 123 3.35 -5.42 -5.03
C THR A 123 4.57 -5.81 -4.19
N ARG A 124 4.61 -7.02 -3.65
CA ARG A 124 5.77 -7.53 -2.92
C ARG A 124 7.01 -7.69 -3.80
N ALA A 125 6.86 -8.22 -5.02
CA ALA A 125 7.97 -8.35 -5.97
C ALA A 125 8.55 -6.98 -6.38
N LEU A 126 7.75 -5.91 -6.36
CA LEU A 126 8.21 -4.55 -6.55
C LEU A 126 8.93 -4.01 -5.29
N ALA A 127 8.38 -4.26 -4.10
CA ALA A 127 9.00 -3.86 -2.83
C ALA A 127 10.36 -4.56 -2.58
N SER A 128 10.49 -5.85 -2.91
CA SER A 128 11.74 -6.60 -2.78
C SER A 128 12.82 -6.17 -3.79
N ARG A 129 12.42 -5.64 -4.95
CA ARG A 129 13.29 -4.98 -5.92
C ARG A 129 13.79 -3.61 -5.43
N ASP A 130 12.98 -2.90 -4.65
CA ASP A 130 13.41 -1.65 -4.00
C ASP A 130 14.34 -1.95 -2.79
N ALA A 131 14.10 -3.01 -2.01
CA ALA A 131 14.94 -3.41 -0.88
C ALA A 131 16.38 -3.82 -1.30
N SER A 132 16.54 -4.41 -2.48
CA SER A 132 17.87 -4.70 -3.06
C SER A 132 18.58 -3.46 -3.64
N ARG A 133 17.91 -2.30 -3.66
CA ARG A 133 18.44 -1.00 -4.05
C ARG A 133 18.78 -0.09 -2.85
N HIS A 134 18.58 -0.56 -1.62
CA HIS A 134 19.00 0.15 -0.38
C HIS A 134 20.50 -0.03 -0.09
N GLN A 135 21.32 0.15 -1.11
CA GLN A 135 22.67 0.65 -0.95
C GLN A 135 22.63 2.05 -1.57
N PRO A 136 22.76 3.12 -0.79
CA PRO A 136 22.53 4.47 -1.31
C PRO A 136 23.56 4.71 -2.41
N PRO A 137 23.17 5.00 -3.67
CA PRO A 137 24.08 5.69 -4.54
C PRO A 137 24.03 7.15 -4.07
N SER A 138 25.00 7.50 -3.23
CA SER A 138 25.38 8.89 -3.03
C SER A 138 25.89 9.41 -4.38
N GLY A 139 25.00 10.01 -5.17
CA GLY A 139 25.36 10.68 -6.42
C GLY A 139 24.24 10.62 -7.47
N PRO A 140 24.22 11.58 -8.41
CA PRO A 140 23.24 11.61 -9.50
C PRO A 140 23.36 10.31 -10.30
N MET A 141 22.29 9.52 -10.29
CA MET A 141 22.28 8.18 -10.84
C MET A 141 22.40 8.26 -12.38
N PRO A 142 23.38 7.60 -13.01
CA PRO A 142 23.39 7.44 -14.46
C PRO A 142 22.17 6.61 -14.89
N PRO A 143 21.62 6.83 -16.09
CA PRO A 143 20.53 5.99 -16.59
C PRO A 143 21.00 4.53 -16.71
N ASP A 144 20.33 3.63 -15.99
CA ASP A 144 20.55 2.19 -16.09
C ASP A 144 20.37 1.73 -17.55
N ALA A 145 21.06 0.66 -17.97
CA ALA A 145 21.09 0.16 -19.36
C ALA A 145 19.70 -0.18 -19.97
N THR A 146 18.66 -0.24 -19.14
CA THR A 146 17.24 -0.40 -19.51
C THR A 146 16.55 0.91 -19.91
N GLY A 147 17.11 2.07 -19.56
CA GLY A 147 16.48 3.39 -19.71
C GLY A 147 15.39 3.68 -18.68
N ALA A 148 15.34 2.91 -17.58
CA ALA A 148 14.39 3.14 -16.51
C ALA A 148 14.91 4.20 -15.53
N ARG A 149 14.15 5.26 -15.32
CA ARG A 149 14.41 6.28 -14.28
C ARG A 149 13.13 6.42 -13.45
N PHE A 150 13.23 6.41 -12.11
CA PHE A 150 12.08 6.51 -11.20
C PHE A 150 10.98 5.45 -11.39
N GLY A 151 11.34 4.26 -11.88
CA GLY A 151 10.36 3.21 -12.24
C GLY A 151 9.57 3.49 -13.52
N ILE A 152 9.81 4.61 -14.20
CA ILE A 152 9.25 4.93 -15.52
C ILE A 152 10.11 4.24 -16.59
N ILE A 153 9.49 3.35 -17.36
CA ILE A 153 10.18 2.62 -18.44
C ILE A 153 9.78 3.25 -19.78
N GLY A 154 10.74 3.85 -20.47
CA GLY A 154 10.50 4.44 -21.79
C GLY A 154 11.66 5.29 -22.28
N LYS A 155 11.86 5.32 -23.60
CA LYS A 155 12.92 6.10 -24.26
C LYS A 155 12.36 7.08 -25.31
N SER A 156 11.06 7.36 -25.28
CA SER A 156 10.44 8.31 -26.21
C SER A 156 10.87 9.74 -25.89
N ALA A 157 10.84 10.62 -26.89
CA ALA A 157 11.15 12.04 -26.69
C ALA A 157 10.28 12.67 -25.60
N ALA A 158 8.99 12.33 -25.54
CA ALA A 158 8.07 12.82 -24.50
C ALA A 158 8.47 12.39 -23.08
N ILE A 159 9.00 11.18 -22.90
CA ILE A 159 9.51 10.71 -21.61
C ILE A 159 10.82 11.43 -21.24
N ALA A 160 11.69 11.68 -22.22
CA ALA A 160 12.91 12.47 -22.01
C ALA A 160 12.58 13.91 -21.59
N ASP A 161 11.59 14.54 -22.23
CA ASP A 161 11.11 15.88 -21.87
C ASP A 161 10.51 15.89 -20.45
N LEU A 162 9.74 14.85 -20.08
CA LEU A 162 9.20 14.69 -18.73
C LEU A 162 10.31 14.61 -17.67
N TYR A 163 11.37 13.83 -17.92
CA TYR A 163 12.52 13.79 -17.02
C TYR A 163 13.20 15.16 -16.89
N ALA A 164 13.37 15.89 -17.99
CA ALA A 164 13.95 17.23 -17.95
C ALA A 164 13.10 18.24 -17.16
N ILE A 165 11.78 18.05 -17.10
CA ILE A 165 10.88 18.86 -16.28
C ILE A 165 11.04 18.48 -14.79
N ILE A 166 11.06 17.18 -14.48
CA ILE A 166 11.26 16.68 -13.11
C ILE A 166 12.56 17.25 -12.54
N ASP A 167 13.67 17.17 -13.27
CA ASP A 167 14.98 17.65 -12.84
C ASP A 167 15.00 19.15 -12.51
N LYS A 168 14.20 19.95 -13.22
CA LYS A 168 14.14 21.39 -13.03
C LYS A 168 13.23 21.80 -11.88
N VAL A 169 12.21 21.01 -11.59
CA VAL A 169 11.12 21.40 -10.68
C VAL A 169 11.21 20.69 -9.33
N ALA A 170 11.86 19.52 -9.25
CA ALA A 170 11.93 18.70 -8.04
C ALA A 170 12.38 19.48 -6.79
N ASP A 171 13.44 20.29 -6.90
CA ASP A 171 13.96 21.06 -5.76
C ASP A 171 13.35 22.47 -5.61
N THR A 172 12.28 22.76 -6.34
CA THR A 172 11.58 24.05 -6.22
C THR A 172 10.50 23.97 -5.14
N PRO A 173 10.24 25.07 -4.40
CA PRO A 173 9.15 25.11 -3.42
C PRO A 173 7.76 25.21 -4.07
N SER A 174 7.66 25.10 -5.40
CA SER A 174 6.43 25.31 -6.15
C SER A 174 5.54 24.07 -6.13
N THR A 175 4.23 24.28 -6.17
CA THR A 175 3.26 23.18 -6.34
C THR A 175 3.27 22.68 -7.78
N VAL A 176 3.27 21.36 -7.97
CA VAL A 176 3.28 20.72 -9.29
C VAL A 176 1.93 20.07 -9.57
N LEU A 177 1.34 20.36 -10.73
CA LEU A 177 0.14 19.70 -11.22
C LEU A 177 0.54 18.63 -12.26
N VAL A 178 0.25 17.36 -11.96
CA VAL A 178 0.50 16.24 -12.86
C VAL A 178 -0.80 15.83 -13.53
N THR A 179 -0.86 15.89 -14.86
CA THR A 179 -2.03 15.52 -15.65
C THR A 179 -1.76 14.30 -16.52
N GLY A 180 -2.83 13.58 -16.87
CA GLY A 180 -2.75 12.38 -17.70
C GLY A 180 -3.92 11.45 -17.45
N GLU A 181 -4.18 10.57 -18.41
CA GLU A 181 -5.23 9.55 -18.32
C GLU A 181 -5.00 8.60 -17.12
N SER A 182 -6.02 7.82 -16.76
CA SER A 182 -5.88 6.82 -15.70
C SER A 182 -4.86 5.76 -16.11
N GLY A 183 -4.01 5.33 -15.17
CA GLY A 183 -2.99 4.31 -15.41
C GLY A 183 -1.72 4.77 -16.16
N THR A 184 -1.54 6.06 -16.44
CA THR A 184 -0.33 6.57 -17.14
C THR A 184 0.90 6.78 -16.25
N GLY A 185 0.82 6.41 -14.97
CA GLY A 185 1.95 6.50 -14.04
C GLY A 185 2.16 7.88 -13.41
N LYS A 186 1.10 8.70 -13.25
CA LYS A 186 1.16 10.01 -12.55
C LYS A 186 1.80 9.92 -11.16
N GLU A 187 1.52 8.84 -10.44
CA GLU A 187 2.11 8.56 -9.12
C GLU A 187 3.63 8.37 -9.18
N LEU A 188 4.15 7.76 -10.26
CA LEU A 188 5.60 7.61 -10.48
C LEU A 188 6.26 8.97 -10.69
N VAL A 189 5.59 9.90 -11.38
CA VAL A 189 6.07 11.27 -11.57
C VAL A 189 6.10 12.03 -10.24
N ALA A 190 5.06 11.91 -9.41
CA ALA A 190 5.02 12.54 -8.10
C ALA A 190 6.13 12.01 -7.18
N ARG A 191 6.40 10.70 -7.23
CA ARG A 191 7.50 10.07 -6.48
C ARG A 191 8.86 10.56 -6.97
N ALA A 192 9.07 10.64 -8.29
CA ALA A 192 10.29 11.16 -8.89
C ALA A 192 10.59 12.59 -8.43
N LEU A 193 9.58 13.46 -8.41
CA LEU A 193 9.72 14.84 -7.92
C LEU A 193 10.15 14.90 -6.45
N HIS A 194 9.66 13.98 -5.61
CA HIS A 194 10.05 13.90 -4.22
C HIS A 194 11.48 13.37 -4.04
N GLU A 195 11.81 12.25 -4.70
CA GLU A 195 13.13 11.59 -4.62
C GLU A 195 14.26 12.46 -5.17
N GLU A 196 14.00 13.35 -6.14
CA GLU A 196 15.00 14.27 -6.70
C GLU A 196 15.04 15.64 -6.00
N SER A 197 14.23 15.84 -4.96
CA SER A 197 14.21 17.09 -4.19
C SER A 197 15.14 17.04 -2.98
N SER A 198 15.46 18.20 -2.40
CA SER A 198 16.10 18.30 -1.08
C SER A 198 15.28 17.66 0.06
N ARG A 199 14.04 17.24 -0.21
CA ARG A 199 13.13 16.59 0.73
C ARG A 199 13.06 15.07 0.55
N ALA A 200 13.94 14.45 -0.24
CA ALA A 200 13.92 13.00 -0.51
C ALA A 200 13.94 12.11 0.75
N GLU A 201 14.58 12.58 1.83
CA GLU A 201 14.65 11.88 3.13
C GLU A 201 13.48 12.25 4.09
N ARG A 202 12.52 13.06 3.62
CA ARG A 202 11.37 13.55 4.40
C ARG A 202 10.11 12.74 4.03
N PRO A 203 9.01 12.85 4.80
CA PRO A 203 7.80 12.08 4.51
C PRO A 203 7.22 12.37 3.12
N PHE A 204 6.87 11.31 2.39
CA PHE A 204 6.06 11.37 1.19
C PHE A 204 4.67 10.80 1.46
N ILE A 205 3.71 11.69 1.72
CA ILE A 205 2.35 11.29 2.07
C ILE A 205 1.48 11.31 0.81
N LYS A 206 0.87 10.16 0.49
CA LYS A 206 -0.07 10.03 -0.62
C LYS A 206 -1.51 10.02 -0.10
N VAL A 207 -2.39 10.69 -0.83
CA VAL A 207 -3.82 10.76 -0.55
C VAL A 207 -4.57 10.60 -1.86
N ASN A 208 -5.35 9.53 -1.99
CA ASN A 208 -6.32 9.40 -3.06
C ASN A 208 -7.61 10.10 -2.61
N CYS A 209 -7.95 11.23 -3.24
CA CYS A 209 -9.11 12.05 -2.86
C CYS A 209 -10.43 11.34 -3.16
N ALA A 210 -10.50 10.51 -4.21
CA ALA A 210 -11.70 9.77 -4.58
C ALA A 210 -12.03 8.63 -3.61
N ALA A 211 -11.01 8.10 -2.92
CA ALA A 211 -11.18 7.04 -1.93
C ALA A 211 -11.70 7.55 -0.57
N ILE A 212 -11.75 8.87 -0.35
CA ILE A 212 -12.17 9.46 0.92
C ILE A 212 -13.61 9.98 0.81
N PRO A 213 -14.55 9.51 1.66
CA PRO A 213 -15.89 10.08 1.73
C PRO A 213 -15.84 11.59 1.98
N SER A 214 -16.65 12.37 1.26
CA SER A 214 -16.67 13.84 1.36
C SER A 214 -16.82 14.35 2.79
N THR A 215 -17.64 13.67 3.60
CA THR A 215 -17.88 13.99 5.01
C THR A 215 -16.67 13.83 5.93
N LEU A 216 -15.67 13.02 5.52
CA LEU A 216 -14.45 12.76 6.29
C LEU A 216 -13.22 13.46 5.71
N MET A 217 -13.34 14.05 4.52
CA MET A 217 -12.21 14.63 3.80
C MET A 217 -11.51 15.74 4.58
N GLU A 218 -12.27 16.59 5.27
CA GLU A 218 -11.70 17.62 6.14
C GLU A 218 -10.88 17.02 7.27
N SER A 219 -11.46 16.06 7.99
CA SER A 219 -10.84 15.40 9.13
C SER A 219 -9.59 14.60 8.74
N GLU A 220 -9.58 13.99 7.54
CA GLU A 220 -8.39 13.30 7.05
C GLU A 220 -7.29 14.29 6.64
N LEU A 221 -7.61 15.33 5.87
CA LEU A 221 -6.60 16.27 5.37
C LEU A 221 -6.03 17.16 6.48
N PHE A 222 -6.89 17.72 7.33
CA PHE A 222 -6.54 18.73 8.33
C PHE A 222 -6.46 18.19 9.75
N GLY A 223 -6.95 16.97 9.98
CA GLY A 223 -7.03 16.41 11.33
C GLY A 223 -8.26 16.92 12.07
N HIS A 224 -8.41 16.45 13.31
CA HIS A 224 -9.44 16.95 14.21
C HIS A 224 -8.99 16.84 15.66
N GLU A 225 -9.53 17.73 16.49
CA GLU A 225 -9.42 17.61 17.94
C GLU A 225 -10.56 16.78 18.51
N LYS A 226 -10.34 16.27 19.73
CA LYS A 226 -11.36 15.53 20.47
C LYS A 226 -12.61 16.41 20.64
N GLY A 227 -13.77 15.90 20.23
CA GLY A 227 -15.05 16.61 20.31
C GLY A 227 -15.37 17.54 19.13
N ALA A 228 -14.56 17.55 18.06
CA ALA A 228 -14.83 18.37 16.88
C ALA A 228 -16.14 17.99 16.14
N PHE A 229 -16.58 16.73 16.23
CA PHE A 229 -17.86 16.25 15.69
C PHE A 229 -18.37 15.05 16.53
N THR A 230 -19.63 14.66 16.31
CA THR A 230 -20.23 13.48 16.96
C THR A 230 -19.48 12.21 16.54
N GLY A 231 -18.70 11.64 17.45
CA GLY A 231 -17.84 10.48 17.19
C GLY A 231 -16.33 10.76 17.29
N ALA A 232 -15.90 12.02 17.47
CA ALA A 232 -14.50 12.39 17.67
C ALA A 232 -14.01 12.06 19.10
N VAL A 233 -13.77 10.76 19.38
CA VAL A 233 -13.39 10.24 20.70
C VAL A 233 -11.95 10.61 21.09
N SER A 234 -11.07 10.82 20.10
CA SER A 234 -9.67 11.21 20.26
C SER A 234 -9.28 12.26 19.22
N SER A 235 -8.18 12.99 19.45
CA SER A 235 -7.56 13.82 18.42
C SER A 235 -6.83 12.95 17.39
N LYS A 236 -6.78 13.41 16.14
CA LYS A 236 -6.07 12.75 15.04
C LYS A 236 -5.34 13.81 14.20
N PRO A 237 -4.02 13.65 13.95
CA PRO A 237 -3.28 14.55 13.06
C PRO A 237 -3.73 14.40 11.61
N GLY A 238 -3.75 15.50 10.88
CA GLY A 238 -4.11 15.54 9.46
C GLY A 238 -2.98 15.11 8.53
N ARG A 239 -3.30 14.80 7.27
CA ARG A 239 -2.28 14.51 6.25
C ARG A 239 -1.32 15.66 6.01
N PHE A 240 -1.76 16.91 6.18
CA PHE A 240 -0.87 18.07 6.11
C PHE A 240 0.18 18.06 7.22
N GLU A 241 -0.22 17.75 8.44
CA GLU A 241 0.70 17.67 9.59
C GLU A 241 1.67 16.50 9.44
N LEU A 242 1.20 15.35 8.98
CA LEU A 242 2.05 14.18 8.71
C LEU A 242 3.04 14.40 7.56
N ALA A 243 2.72 15.31 6.64
CA ALA A 243 3.58 15.66 5.50
C ALA A 243 4.50 16.86 5.79
N ASP A 244 4.52 17.36 7.03
CA ASP A 244 5.30 18.55 7.37
C ASP A 244 6.80 18.38 7.05
N GLY A 245 7.37 19.41 6.41
CA GLY A 245 8.73 19.38 5.88
C GLY A 245 8.99 18.39 4.73
N GLY A 246 7.98 17.64 4.28
CA GLY A 246 8.07 16.66 3.20
C GLY A 246 7.25 17.04 1.97
N THR A 247 6.57 16.05 1.39
CA THR A 247 5.73 16.20 0.19
C THR A 247 4.38 15.52 0.40
N LEU A 248 3.30 16.24 0.11
CA LEU A 248 1.93 15.71 0.08
C LEU A 248 1.47 15.56 -1.38
N PHE A 249 1.19 14.34 -1.80
CA PHE A 249 0.61 14.05 -3.12
C PHE A 249 -0.89 13.81 -3.01
N LEU A 250 -1.66 14.65 -3.68
CA LEU A 250 -3.12 14.56 -3.76
C LEU A 250 -3.52 13.99 -5.13
N ASP A 251 -3.78 12.69 -5.17
CA ASP A 251 -4.27 12.04 -6.37
C ASP A 251 -5.77 12.26 -6.54
N GLU A 252 -6.21 12.30 -7.80
CA GLU A 252 -7.59 12.62 -8.17
C GLU A 252 -8.11 13.91 -7.51
N ILE A 253 -7.27 14.96 -7.49
CA ILE A 253 -7.57 16.27 -6.88
C ILE A 253 -8.89 16.90 -7.35
N ALA A 254 -9.36 16.53 -8.55
CA ALA A 254 -10.63 16.99 -9.10
C ALA A 254 -11.84 16.52 -8.29
N GLU A 255 -11.72 15.43 -7.53
CA GLU A 255 -12.79 14.88 -6.68
C GLU A 255 -12.93 15.62 -5.34
N ILE A 256 -12.06 16.61 -5.05
CA ILE A 256 -12.18 17.43 -3.84
C ILE A 256 -13.40 18.36 -3.94
N PRO A 257 -14.32 18.33 -2.96
CA PRO A 257 -15.49 19.22 -2.91
C PRO A 257 -15.10 20.71 -2.92
N PRO A 258 -15.91 21.60 -3.54
CA PRO A 258 -15.60 23.04 -3.63
C PRO A 258 -15.31 23.71 -2.28
N GLU A 259 -16.01 23.32 -1.22
CA GLU A 259 -15.80 23.82 0.15
C GLU A 259 -14.40 23.48 0.70
N MET A 260 -13.86 22.32 0.32
CA MET A 260 -12.52 21.88 0.69
C MET A 260 -11.43 22.56 -0.15
N GLN A 261 -11.73 22.90 -1.40
CA GLN A 261 -10.79 23.64 -2.27
C GLN A 261 -10.43 25.01 -1.67
N VAL A 262 -11.36 25.69 -1.01
CA VAL A 262 -11.10 26.96 -0.32
C VAL A 262 -10.10 26.80 0.82
N LYS A 263 -10.19 25.70 1.59
CA LYS A 263 -9.26 25.39 2.69
C LYS A 263 -7.89 24.98 2.14
N LEU A 264 -7.87 24.18 1.08
CA LEU A 264 -6.64 23.81 0.39
C LEU A 264 -5.89 25.03 -0.13
N LEU A 265 -6.61 25.98 -0.75
CA LEU A 265 -6.03 27.22 -1.25
C LEU A 265 -5.31 28.02 -0.14
N ARG A 266 -5.84 28.02 1.08
CA ARG A 266 -5.20 28.70 2.23
C ARG A 266 -3.91 28.04 2.69
N VAL A 267 -3.72 26.75 2.43
CA VAL A 267 -2.47 26.03 2.77
C VAL A 267 -1.40 26.27 1.73
N LEU A 268 -1.80 26.51 0.48
CA LEU A 268 -0.88 26.75 -0.64
C LEU A 268 -0.41 28.22 -0.75
N GLN A 269 -1.06 29.15 -0.03
CA GLN A 269 -0.72 30.57 0.03
C GLN A 269 0.23 30.88 1.18
#